data_AF-A0A4Y9XS63-F1
#
_entry.id   AF-A0A4Y9XS63-F1
#
_cell.length_a   1.000
_cell.length_b   1.000
_cell.length_c   1.000
_cell.angle_alpha   90.00
_cell.angle_beta   90.00
_cell.angle_gamma   90.00
#
_symmetry.space_group_name_H-M   'P 1'
#
loop_
_entity.id
_entity.type
_entity.pdbx_description
1 polymer ?
#
loop_
_entity_poly.entity_id
_entity_poly.type
_entity_poly.pdbx_seq_one_letter_code
_entity_poly.pdbx_strand_id
1 'polypeptide(L)'
;MASAHDEVQHLLSRIDNLNLPHPSTPLLSSFVTEAVNPVSAARYMNVRRLPPLPAVWHTNVLPLSQVTENGRSPPPPDAITRHAITKRDGGKCCITGKDGTFLDPLLVAPILPFPSGWTKDKDRILDMLGAFFGPPYRDWWLSYARNPEHMSCYCNHWLVRTSAAKAFARGSVRLDRLQPSMVEYEVNPVLIGPEDPIEVDGRFPLLGDRSRSGIETIDPRFVGTHARLCRSIRYVEIAKKVAPEILQQPSESSNSLPVPYSPRPTPQRKSVALSRLFPSHAFLSVWLMVPDKFRIAVYETLRKLGERLYGKPNDYSTVQRLPFGLYLKYQGEPAGYRNEFNALQTVHRHTSIPAPKPLDVVIKKLDTDSLFPSEAYLLITRISGMPLSRCQDVLSDGDCKHIITQLKDYLTQLRAIPKKTPVNADMAICNTLGEACRDPRIRSADPMGPFPDEAAFSQVLRFSDDPARRGHRIVFTHADLNPRNILVDRAVYPDGSTGWRVTGIVDWENAGYYPEYWDYTKALFEGFRWTRRYVNLVKEVFAELGDYSKELDVETRSWESGDGV
;
A
#
# COMPACT_ATOMS: atom_id res chain seq x y z
N MET A 1 37.52 5.26 7.72
CA MET A 1 36.43 6.25 7.53
C MET A 1 35.23 5.47 7.02
N ALA A 2 34.06 5.59 7.64
CA ALA A 2 32.84 4.98 7.11
C ALA A 2 32.57 5.54 5.71
N SER A 3 32.07 4.72 4.77
CA SER A 3 31.74 5.21 3.44
C SER A 3 30.56 6.20 3.52
N ALA A 4 30.42 7.07 2.52
CA ALA A 4 29.30 8.00 2.42
C ALA A 4 27.93 7.29 2.48
N HIS A 5 27.87 6.05 1.98
CA HIS A 5 26.69 5.20 2.05
C HIS A 5 26.39 4.74 3.48
N ASP A 6 27.43 4.32 4.22
CA ASP A 6 27.30 3.85 5.60
C ASP A 6 26.76 4.94 6.53
N GLU A 7 27.19 6.20 6.32
CA GLU A 7 26.73 7.34 7.13
C GLU A 7 25.21 7.56 6.99
N VAL A 8 24.68 7.45 5.77
CA VAL A 8 23.24 7.59 5.49
C VAL A 8 22.48 6.40 6.07
N GLN A 9 22.93 5.17 5.82
CA GLN A 9 22.25 3.96 6.31
C GLN A 9 22.23 3.90 7.85
N HIS A 10 23.33 4.29 8.50
CA HIS A 10 23.38 4.37 9.96
C HIS A 10 22.38 5.39 10.52
N LEU A 11 22.21 6.55 9.88
CA LEU A 11 21.18 7.51 10.28
C LEU A 11 19.77 6.98 10.06
N LEU A 12 19.47 6.40 8.89
CA LEU A 12 18.15 5.85 8.59
C LEU A 12 17.77 4.74 9.58
N SER A 13 18.70 3.83 9.89
CA SER A 13 18.52 2.82 10.93
C SER A 13 18.25 3.45 12.30
N ARG A 14 18.95 4.53 12.66
CA ARG A 14 18.67 5.27 13.90
C ARG A 14 17.27 5.89 13.90
N ILE A 15 16.85 6.51 12.80
CA ILE A 15 15.51 7.09 12.64
C ILE A 15 14.43 6.01 12.78
N ASP A 16 14.63 4.85 12.13
CA ASP A 16 13.70 3.72 12.18
C ASP A 16 13.58 3.09 13.58
N ASN A 17 14.61 3.24 14.41
CA ASN A 17 14.59 2.80 15.81
C ASN A 17 14.01 3.84 16.78
N LEU A 18 13.65 5.04 16.31
CA LEU A 18 12.93 6.02 17.13
C LEU A 18 11.45 5.63 17.22
N ASN A 19 10.92 5.62 18.45
CA ASN A 19 9.49 5.41 18.69
C ASN A 19 8.70 6.72 18.51
N LEU A 20 8.63 7.20 17.26
CA LEU A 20 7.89 8.41 16.91
C LEU A 20 6.49 8.07 16.40
N PRO A 21 5.48 8.93 16.64
CA PRO A 21 4.15 8.70 16.13
C PRO A 21 4.16 8.75 14.60
N HIS A 22 3.43 7.85 13.96
CA HIS A 22 3.35 7.80 12.50
C HIS A 22 2.59 9.00 11.93
N PRO A 23 3.04 9.65 10.84
CA PRO A 23 4.13 9.28 9.94
C PRO A 23 5.46 10.05 10.17
N SER A 24 5.84 10.34 11.42
CA SER A 24 7.07 11.08 11.73
C SER A 24 8.34 10.40 11.20
N THR A 25 8.50 9.09 11.43
CA THR A 25 9.65 8.32 10.97
C THR A 25 9.83 8.41 9.45
N PRO A 26 8.83 8.07 8.60
CA PRO A 26 9.00 8.19 7.16
C PRO A 26 9.11 9.65 6.66
N LEU A 27 8.59 10.64 7.39
CA LEU A 27 8.86 12.06 7.09
C LEU A 27 10.35 12.40 7.28
N LEU A 28 10.95 12.02 8.41
CA LEU A 28 12.37 12.24 8.67
C LEU A 28 13.25 11.48 7.66
N SER A 29 12.90 10.23 7.35
CA SER A 29 13.63 9.45 6.34
C SER A 29 13.55 10.11 4.96
N SER A 30 12.38 10.65 4.58
CA SER A 30 12.21 11.35 3.29
C SER A 30 13.09 12.60 3.18
N PHE A 31 13.32 13.33 4.27
CA PHE A 31 14.26 14.47 4.28
C PHE A 31 15.67 14.05 3.85
N VAL A 32 16.12 12.87 4.28
CA VAL A 32 17.46 12.38 3.97
C VAL A 32 17.50 11.75 2.58
N THR A 33 16.54 10.89 2.25
CA THR A 33 16.56 10.12 1.00
C THR A 33 16.25 10.96 -0.24
N GLU A 34 15.47 12.03 -0.10
CA GLU A 34 15.07 12.91 -1.21
C GLU A 34 15.95 14.16 -1.35
N ALA A 35 16.94 14.35 -0.48
CA ALA A 35 17.89 15.45 -0.59
C ALA A 35 18.74 15.34 -1.88
N VAL A 36 19.18 16.48 -2.41
CA VAL A 36 20.14 16.54 -3.53
C VAL A 36 21.43 15.79 -3.19
N ASN A 37 21.87 15.89 -1.93
CA ASN A 37 22.96 15.10 -1.37
C ASN A 37 22.50 14.47 -0.04
N PRO A 38 22.15 13.17 -0.04
CA PRO A 38 21.72 12.47 1.17
C PRO A 38 22.73 12.53 2.33
N VAL A 39 24.03 12.58 2.03
CA VAL A 39 25.10 12.69 3.05
C VAL A 39 25.03 14.05 3.75
N SER A 40 24.82 15.12 3.01
CA SER A 40 24.69 16.48 3.58
C SER A 40 23.46 16.59 4.46
N ALA A 41 22.32 16.03 4.03
CA ALA A 41 21.11 15.96 4.84
C ALA A 41 21.31 15.11 6.11
N ALA A 42 22.01 13.97 5.99
CA ALA A 42 22.30 13.11 7.13
C ALA A 42 23.18 13.81 8.18
N ARG A 43 24.23 14.51 7.73
CA ARG A 43 25.11 15.31 8.61
C ARG A 43 24.34 16.41 9.33
N TYR A 44 23.47 17.12 8.62
CA TYR A 44 22.61 18.14 9.21
C TYR A 44 21.76 17.57 10.36
N MET A 45 21.15 16.40 10.15
CA MET A 45 20.36 15.72 11.18
C MET A 45 21.21 15.24 12.38
N ASN A 46 22.43 14.76 12.12
CA ASN A 46 23.34 14.29 13.18
C ASN A 46 23.82 15.44 14.07
N VAL A 47 24.23 16.58 13.49
CA VAL A 47 24.74 17.74 14.22
C VAL A 47 23.68 18.30 15.17
N ARG A 48 22.41 18.33 14.76
CA ARG A 48 21.32 18.91 15.56
C ARG A 48 20.74 17.96 16.61
N ARG A 49 21.31 16.75 16.81
CA ARG A 49 20.88 15.70 17.77
C ARG A 49 19.35 15.49 17.78
N LEU A 50 18.85 14.53 16.98
CA LEU A 50 17.47 14.02 17.03
C LEU A 50 17.03 13.69 18.50
N PRO A 51 16.29 14.53 19.26
CA PRO A 51 14.80 14.49 19.46
C PRO A 51 14.16 15.84 19.98
N PRO A 52 12.85 16.03 20.32
CA PRO A 52 11.61 15.24 20.18
C PRO A 52 10.73 15.72 18.98
N LEU A 53 9.43 15.38 18.94
CA LEU A 53 8.38 15.84 17.97
C LEU A 53 8.57 17.24 17.33
N PRO A 54 8.96 18.30 18.07
CA PRO A 54 9.34 19.60 17.51
C PRO A 54 10.28 19.55 16.30
N ALA A 55 11.20 18.59 16.25
CA ALA A 55 12.13 18.43 15.15
C ALA A 55 11.45 18.03 13.83
N VAL A 56 10.35 17.25 13.88
CA VAL A 56 9.59 16.85 12.68
C VAL A 56 8.91 18.06 12.06
N TRP A 57 8.29 18.90 12.90
CA TRP A 57 7.65 20.14 12.48
C TRP A 57 8.63 21.07 11.76
N HIS A 58 9.76 21.38 12.38
CA HIS A 58 10.70 22.35 11.81
C HIS A 58 11.49 21.83 10.60
N THR A 59 11.85 20.54 10.57
CA THR A 59 12.72 19.99 9.52
C THR A 59 11.94 19.58 8.26
N ASN A 60 10.66 19.20 8.40
CA ASN A 60 9.85 18.73 7.27
C ASN A 60 8.61 19.59 7.07
N VAL A 61 7.81 19.80 8.10
CA VAL A 61 6.45 20.33 7.93
C VAL A 61 6.43 21.83 7.60
N LEU A 62 7.17 22.64 8.36
CA LEU A 62 7.19 24.09 8.19
C LEU A 62 7.66 24.52 6.79
N PRO A 63 8.82 24.06 6.27
CA PRO A 63 9.29 24.43 4.95
C PRO A 63 8.35 23.95 3.84
N LEU A 64 7.85 22.72 3.97
CA LEU A 64 6.95 22.10 3.02
C LEU A 64 5.64 22.86 2.92
N SER A 65 5.07 23.28 4.05
CA SER A 65 3.82 24.05 4.06
C SER A 65 3.91 25.32 3.22
N GLN A 66 5.09 25.97 3.14
CA GLN A 66 5.30 27.19 2.36
C GLN A 66 5.36 26.96 0.84
N VAL A 67 5.59 25.73 0.39
CA VAL A 67 5.60 25.36 -1.04
C VAL A 67 4.39 24.51 -1.43
N THR A 68 3.44 24.31 -0.52
CA THR A 68 2.18 23.59 -0.80
C THR A 68 0.95 24.44 -0.48
N GLU A 69 0.73 24.81 0.78
CA GLU A 69 -0.55 25.38 1.25
C GLU A 69 -0.44 26.83 1.71
N ASN A 70 0.62 27.15 2.46
CA ASN A 70 0.87 28.46 3.06
C ASN A 70 1.72 29.36 2.14
N GLY A 71 2.12 28.85 0.98
CA GLY A 71 2.79 29.63 -0.05
C GLY A 71 1.84 30.62 -0.71
N ARG A 72 2.39 31.71 -1.23
CA ARG A 72 1.60 32.65 -2.05
C ARG A 72 1.60 32.17 -3.49
N SER A 73 0.42 32.16 -4.12
CA SER A 73 0.35 31.90 -5.56
C SER A 73 1.09 33.02 -6.30
N PRO A 74 1.90 32.71 -7.33
CA PRO A 74 2.41 33.75 -8.22
C PRO A 74 1.24 34.49 -8.89
N PRO A 75 1.46 35.74 -9.36
CA PRO A 75 0.45 36.49 -10.09
C PRO A 75 -0.08 35.68 -11.28
N PRO A 76 -1.40 35.67 -11.52
CA PRO A 76 -1.96 34.93 -12.65
C PRO A 76 -1.50 35.59 -13.97
N PRO A 77 -1.12 34.80 -14.98
CA PRO A 77 -0.73 35.32 -16.28
C PRO A 77 -1.91 36.02 -16.97
N ASP A 78 -1.61 37.09 -17.72
CA ASP A 78 -2.60 37.78 -18.53
C ASP A 78 -3.14 36.88 -19.68
N ALA A 79 -4.12 37.38 -20.44
CA ALA A 79 -4.74 36.60 -21.51
C ALA A 79 -3.74 36.20 -22.63
N ILE A 80 -2.78 37.08 -22.94
CA ILE A 80 -1.81 36.87 -24.02
C ILE A 80 -0.82 35.78 -23.60
N THR A 81 -0.30 35.89 -22.38
CA THR A 81 0.63 34.94 -21.77
C THR A 81 -0.02 33.58 -21.57
N ARG A 82 -1.29 33.52 -21.15
CA ARG A 82 -2.05 32.26 -21.07
C ARG A 82 -2.17 31.56 -22.43
N HIS A 83 -2.45 32.33 -23.49
CA HIS A 83 -2.51 31.78 -24.84
C HIS A 83 -1.13 31.26 -25.29
N ALA A 84 -0.06 32.01 -25.03
CA ALA A 84 1.31 31.59 -25.35
C ALA A 84 1.73 30.32 -24.59
N ILE A 85 1.44 30.20 -23.28
CA ILE A 85 1.69 28.98 -22.50
C ILE A 85 0.91 27.79 -23.07
N THR A 86 -0.38 28.00 -23.39
CA THR A 86 -1.22 26.94 -23.99
C THR A 86 -0.62 26.44 -25.31
N LYS A 87 -0.11 27.35 -26.13
CA LYS A 87 0.57 27.03 -27.39
C LYS A 87 1.89 26.29 -27.15
N ARG A 88 2.73 26.78 -26.22
CA ARG A 88 4.01 26.17 -25.80
C ARG A 88 3.82 24.71 -25.38
N ASP A 89 2.77 24.44 -24.61
CA ASP A 89 2.50 23.11 -24.03
C ASP A 89 1.75 22.17 -25.01
N GLY A 90 1.39 22.67 -26.19
CA GLY A 90 0.77 21.90 -27.27
C GLY A 90 -0.70 21.58 -27.04
N GLY A 91 -1.42 22.38 -26.23
CA GLY A 91 -2.86 22.22 -26.00
C GLY A 91 -3.27 20.96 -25.22
N LYS A 92 -2.31 20.26 -24.62
CA LYS A 92 -2.52 19.02 -23.86
C LYS A 92 -2.03 19.17 -22.42
N CYS A 93 -2.53 18.32 -21.52
CA CYS A 93 -2.07 18.31 -20.14
C CYS A 93 -0.58 17.92 -20.07
N CYS A 94 0.25 18.79 -19.50
CA CYS A 94 1.69 18.57 -19.33
C CYS A 94 2.05 17.37 -18.46
N ILE A 95 1.14 16.86 -17.63
CA ILE A 95 1.38 15.69 -16.78
C ILE A 95 0.85 14.42 -17.46
N THR A 96 -0.43 14.44 -17.86
CA THR A 96 -1.12 13.21 -18.31
C THR A 96 -1.08 13.01 -19.81
N GLY A 97 -0.65 13.98 -20.61
CA GLY A 97 -0.71 13.91 -22.09
C GLY A 97 -2.12 14.03 -22.69
N LYS A 98 -3.18 13.85 -21.88
CA LYS A 98 -4.58 13.90 -22.31
C LYS A 98 -5.11 15.32 -22.58
N ASP A 99 -6.08 15.43 -23.49
CA ASP A 99 -6.81 16.66 -23.84
C ASP A 99 -7.75 17.16 -22.72
N GLY A 100 -8.22 18.40 -22.75
CA GLY A 100 -9.23 18.87 -21.79
C GLY A 100 -10.60 18.21 -22.01
N THR A 101 -11.35 17.99 -20.95
CA THR A 101 -12.77 17.56 -21.03
C THR A 101 -13.66 18.49 -20.23
N PHE A 102 -14.98 18.40 -20.40
CA PHE A 102 -15.93 19.18 -19.60
C PHE A 102 -15.81 18.89 -18.10
N LEU A 103 -15.57 17.63 -17.71
CA LEU A 103 -15.43 17.22 -16.30
C LEU A 103 -14.02 17.45 -15.74
N ASP A 104 -13.03 17.57 -16.61
CA ASP A 104 -11.62 17.76 -16.25
C ASP A 104 -10.96 18.71 -17.25
N PRO A 105 -11.21 20.03 -17.12
CA PRO A 105 -10.74 21.02 -18.08
C PRO A 105 -9.24 21.28 -17.92
N LEU A 106 -8.62 21.75 -19.00
CA LEU A 106 -7.27 22.30 -18.97
C LEU A 106 -7.29 23.70 -18.39
N LEU A 107 -6.30 24.01 -17.56
CA LEU A 107 -6.03 25.34 -17.06
C LEU A 107 -4.53 25.65 -17.10
N VAL A 108 -4.21 26.93 -17.23
CA VAL A 108 -2.86 27.43 -16.98
C VAL A 108 -2.71 27.61 -15.47
N ALA A 109 -1.91 26.76 -14.84
CA ALA A 109 -1.73 26.72 -13.38
C ALA A 109 -0.27 26.97 -13.00
N PRO A 110 0.02 27.53 -11.80
CA PRO A 110 1.37 27.53 -11.29
C PRO A 110 1.83 26.11 -10.95
N ILE A 111 3.13 25.84 -11.12
CA ILE A 111 3.76 24.56 -10.76
C ILE A 111 3.94 24.49 -9.24
N LEU A 112 4.53 25.54 -8.65
CA LEU A 112 4.65 25.69 -7.19
C LEU A 112 4.33 27.13 -6.75
N PRO A 113 3.73 27.33 -5.58
CA PRO A 113 3.65 28.63 -4.95
C PRO A 113 5.04 29.08 -4.47
N PHE A 114 5.24 30.41 -4.31
CA PHE A 114 6.52 30.92 -3.81
C PHE A 114 6.55 30.99 -2.27
N PRO A 115 7.61 30.48 -1.61
CA PRO A 115 7.64 30.29 -0.18
C PRO A 115 8.11 31.55 0.58
N SER A 116 7.25 32.57 0.64
CA SER A 116 7.58 33.85 1.31
C SER A 116 8.00 33.72 2.78
N GLY A 117 7.62 32.63 3.47
CA GLY A 117 8.04 32.37 4.85
C GLY A 117 9.50 31.89 5.00
N TRP A 118 10.14 31.38 3.94
CA TRP A 118 11.53 30.90 4.01
C TRP A 118 12.55 32.02 4.29
N THR A 119 12.16 33.28 4.10
CA THR A 119 13.01 34.44 4.33
C THR A 119 12.89 35.01 5.76
N LYS A 120 11.93 34.52 6.56
CA LYS A 120 11.59 35.08 7.88
C LYS A 120 12.38 34.47 9.04
N ASP A 121 12.55 33.15 9.06
CA ASP A 121 13.30 32.43 10.11
C ASP A 121 14.71 32.09 9.59
N LYS A 122 15.64 33.03 9.79
CA LYS A 122 16.89 33.11 9.02
C LYS A 122 17.78 31.89 9.24
N ASP A 123 18.26 31.59 10.44
CA ASP A 123 19.38 30.65 10.53
C ASP A 123 18.95 29.18 10.40
N ARG A 124 17.79 28.81 10.95
CA ARG A 124 17.36 27.40 10.98
C ARG A 124 16.88 26.89 9.62
N ILE A 125 16.07 27.67 8.91
CA ILE A 125 15.54 27.29 7.60
C ILE A 125 16.66 27.32 6.55
N LEU A 126 17.59 28.29 6.63
CA LEU A 126 18.70 28.39 5.69
C LEU A 126 19.63 27.16 5.73
N ASP A 127 20.03 26.72 6.93
CA ASP A 127 20.87 25.53 7.08
C ASP A 127 20.16 24.29 6.54
N MET A 128 18.88 24.14 6.89
CA MET A 128 18.07 23.00 6.51
C MET A 128 17.86 22.92 4.99
N LEU A 129 17.49 24.04 4.36
CA LEU A 129 17.35 24.12 2.90
C LEU A 129 18.70 23.89 2.21
N GLY A 130 19.79 24.38 2.80
CA GLY A 130 21.15 24.13 2.31
C GLY A 130 21.53 22.66 2.37
N ALA A 131 21.15 21.97 3.45
CA ALA A 131 21.38 20.53 3.59
C ALA A 131 20.52 19.70 2.63
N PHE A 132 19.27 20.11 2.39
CA PHE A 132 18.33 19.38 1.53
C PHE A 132 18.54 19.64 0.04
N PHE A 133 18.61 20.90 -0.38
CA PHE A 133 18.73 21.29 -1.80
C PHE A 133 20.17 21.53 -2.25
N GLY A 134 21.11 21.72 -1.33
CA GLY A 134 22.45 22.24 -1.62
C GLY A 134 22.47 23.77 -1.75
N PRO A 135 23.64 24.42 -1.56
CA PRO A 135 23.73 25.89 -1.56
C PRO A 135 23.22 26.56 -2.84
N PRO A 136 23.58 26.14 -4.06
CA PRO A 136 23.14 26.84 -5.28
C PRO A 136 21.62 26.84 -5.47
N TYR A 137 20.97 25.73 -5.11
CA TYR A 137 19.54 25.55 -5.29
C TYR A 137 18.76 26.25 -4.17
N ARG A 138 19.26 26.22 -2.93
CA ARG A 138 18.76 27.06 -1.84
C ARG A 138 18.81 28.54 -2.22
N ASP A 139 19.96 29.02 -2.69
CA ASP A 139 20.17 30.44 -2.97
C ASP A 139 19.25 30.94 -4.12
N TRP A 140 19.02 30.09 -5.12
CA TRP A 140 18.01 30.36 -6.14
C TRP A 140 16.60 30.52 -5.56
N TRP A 141 16.16 29.58 -4.72
CA TRP A 141 14.84 29.66 -4.08
C TRP A 141 14.70 30.90 -3.19
N LEU A 142 15.75 31.27 -2.46
CA LEU A 142 15.74 32.47 -1.61
C LEU A 142 15.71 33.76 -2.43
N SER A 143 16.39 33.79 -3.58
CA SER A 143 16.31 34.91 -4.51
C SER A 143 14.88 35.08 -5.02
N TYR A 144 14.26 33.98 -5.46
CA TYR A 144 12.88 33.98 -5.94
C TYR A 144 11.87 34.34 -4.83
N ALA A 145 12.06 33.83 -3.61
CA ALA A 145 11.18 34.12 -2.47
C ALA A 145 11.25 35.59 -2.02
N ARG A 146 12.37 36.29 -2.28
CA ARG A 146 12.54 37.72 -1.96
C ARG A 146 11.95 38.62 -3.05
N ASN A 147 12.15 38.27 -4.32
CA ASN A 147 11.75 39.09 -5.47
C ASN A 147 11.01 38.22 -6.50
N PRO A 148 9.76 37.78 -6.22
CA PRO A 148 9.02 36.89 -7.10
C PRO A 148 8.71 37.52 -8.47
N GLU A 149 8.61 38.85 -8.55
CA GLU A 149 8.38 39.63 -9.76
C GLU A 149 9.49 39.52 -10.83
N HIS A 150 10.71 39.14 -10.43
CA HIS A 150 11.80 38.92 -11.38
C HIS A 150 11.68 37.59 -12.15
N MET A 151 10.78 36.70 -11.73
CA MET A 151 10.53 35.45 -12.44
C MET A 151 9.40 35.63 -13.44
N SER A 152 9.69 35.35 -14.71
CA SER A 152 8.69 35.28 -15.76
C SER A 152 7.58 34.28 -15.43
N CYS A 153 6.34 34.62 -15.81
CA CYS A 153 5.21 33.71 -15.64
C CYS A 153 5.41 32.40 -16.42
N TYR A 154 6.15 32.41 -17.53
CA TYR A 154 6.43 31.22 -18.34
C TYR A 154 7.22 30.16 -17.56
N CYS A 155 8.10 30.55 -16.65
CA CYS A 155 8.97 29.64 -15.91
C CYS A 155 8.24 28.77 -14.88
N ASN A 156 7.12 29.27 -14.32
CA ASN A 156 6.40 28.61 -13.22
C ASN A 156 4.93 28.28 -13.58
N HIS A 157 4.49 28.48 -14.82
CA HIS A 157 3.13 28.11 -15.24
C HIS A 157 3.15 27.07 -16.36
N TRP A 158 2.15 26.20 -16.34
CA TRP A 158 1.95 25.12 -17.32
C TRP A 158 0.48 24.86 -17.61
N LEU A 159 0.20 24.21 -18.72
CA LEU A 159 -1.12 23.75 -19.11
C LEU A 159 -1.39 22.35 -18.53
N VAL A 160 -2.37 22.23 -17.64
CA VAL A 160 -2.61 21.00 -16.90
C VAL A 160 -4.11 20.77 -16.68
N ARG A 161 -4.51 19.50 -16.60
CA ARG A 161 -5.87 19.12 -16.19
C ARG A 161 -6.10 19.43 -14.71
N THR A 162 -7.32 19.79 -14.35
CA THR A 162 -7.69 20.09 -12.95
C THR A 162 -7.39 18.92 -12.01
N SER A 163 -7.66 17.68 -12.45
CA SER A 163 -7.37 16.47 -11.69
C SER A 163 -5.86 16.26 -11.49
N ALA A 164 -5.07 16.41 -12.55
CA ALA A 164 -3.62 16.24 -12.55
C ALA A 164 -2.93 17.31 -11.70
N ALA A 165 -3.39 18.57 -11.75
CA ALA A 165 -2.89 19.64 -10.89
C ALA A 165 -3.12 19.34 -9.40
N LYS A 166 -4.29 18.79 -9.04
CA LYS A 166 -4.59 18.36 -7.66
C LYS A 166 -3.73 17.18 -7.23
N ALA A 167 -3.53 16.20 -8.12
CA ALA A 167 -2.67 15.05 -7.85
C ALA A 167 -1.22 15.48 -7.64
N PHE A 168 -0.73 16.40 -8.46
CA PHE A 168 0.61 16.99 -8.33
C PHE A 168 0.71 17.76 -7.01
N ALA A 169 -0.19 18.70 -6.73
CA ALA A 169 -0.17 19.47 -5.48
C ALA A 169 -0.21 18.59 -4.21
N ARG A 170 -0.85 17.42 -4.27
CA ARG A 170 -0.91 16.43 -3.17
C ARG A 170 0.29 15.47 -3.14
N GLY A 171 1.25 15.60 -4.05
CA GLY A 171 2.42 14.72 -4.14
C GLY A 171 2.11 13.29 -4.59
N SER A 172 0.94 13.04 -5.20
CA SER A 172 0.54 11.71 -5.69
C SER A 172 1.18 11.33 -7.03
N VAL A 173 1.74 12.31 -7.73
CA VAL A 173 2.48 12.13 -8.98
C VAL A 173 3.79 12.89 -8.89
N ARG A 174 4.87 12.24 -9.31
CA ARG A 174 6.23 12.75 -9.37
C ARG A 174 6.67 12.84 -10.82
N LEU A 175 7.38 13.91 -11.17
CA LEU A 175 7.98 14.08 -12.49
C LEU A 175 9.50 14.01 -12.35
N ASP A 176 10.10 12.91 -12.82
CA ASP A 176 11.54 12.70 -12.77
C ASP A 176 12.18 13.07 -14.11
N ARG A 177 13.12 14.01 -14.08
CA ARG A 177 13.78 14.49 -15.29
C ARG A 177 14.70 13.42 -15.87
N LEU A 178 14.49 13.05 -17.13
CA LEU A 178 15.36 12.12 -17.84
C LEU A 178 16.70 12.79 -18.17
N GLN A 179 17.79 12.35 -17.55
CA GLN A 179 19.12 12.85 -17.91
C GLN A 179 19.58 12.28 -19.26
N PRO A 180 20.19 13.09 -20.14
CA PRO A 180 20.64 14.48 -19.97
C PRO A 180 19.62 15.55 -20.39
N SER A 181 18.38 15.17 -20.76
CA SER A 181 17.35 16.11 -21.19
C SER A 181 16.99 17.14 -20.11
N MET A 182 16.74 18.38 -20.54
CA MET A 182 16.28 19.47 -19.69
C MET A 182 14.75 19.61 -19.68
N VAL A 183 14.08 18.92 -20.60
CA VAL A 183 12.64 19.11 -20.88
C VAL A 183 11.85 17.81 -20.86
N GLU A 184 12.50 16.65 -20.88
CA GLU A 184 11.81 15.35 -20.84
C GLU A 184 11.77 14.81 -19.41
N TYR A 185 10.60 14.30 -19.03
CA TYR A 185 10.34 13.78 -17.69
C TYR A 185 9.62 12.45 -17.79
N GLU A 186 9.79 11.60 -16.80
CA GLU A 186 9.00 10.40 -16.56
C GLU A 186 7.93 10.69 -15.50
N VAL A 187 6.71 10.20 -15.71
CA VAL A 187 5.62 10.32 -14.73
C VAL A 187 5.61 9.10 -13.83
N ASN A 188 6.00 9.29 -12.57
CA ASN A 188 6.03 8.23 -11.58
C ASN A 188 4.91 8.40 -10.54
N PRO A 189 4.05 7.41 -10.32
CA PRO A 189 3.07 7.47 -9.24
C PRO A 189 3.77 7.35 -7.88
N VAL A 190 3.32 8.13 -6.91
CA VAL A 190 3.82 8.06 -5.53
C VAL A 190 2.85 7.21 -4.71
N LEU A 191 3.20 5.93 -4.56
CA LEU A 191 2.39 4.90 -3.90
C LEU A 191 2.50 5.01 -2.37
N ILE A 192 2.01 6.12 -1.81
CA ILE A 192 1.88 6.33 -0.36
C ILE A 192 0.39 6.57 -0.08
N GLY A 193 -0.26 5.61 0.58
CA GLY A 193 -1.71 5.57 0.76
C GLY A 193 -2.46 4.79 -0.31
N PRO A 194 -3.79 4.63 -0.16
CA PRO A 194 -4.57 3.68 -0.93
C PRO A 194 -5.02 4.18 -2.32
N GLU A 195 -4.79 5.44 -2.66
CA GLU A 195 -5.27 6.02 -3.92
C GLU A 195 -4.65 5.38 -5.16
N ASP A 196 -5.46 5.15 -6.20
CA ASP A 196 -4.95 4.64 -7.47
C ASP A 196 -4.14 5.72 -8.22
N PRO A 197 -3.09 5.32 -8.96
CA PRO A 197 -2.33 6.20 -9.83
C PRO A 197 -3.21 6.99 -10.81
N ILE A 198 -2.80 8.21 -11.12
CA ILE A 198 -3.45 8.97 -12.21
C ILE A 198 -3.16 8.28 -13.55
N GLU A 199 -4.18 8.23 -14.40
CA GLU A 199 -4.00 7.70 -15.74
C GLU A 199 -3.25 8.69 -16.64
N VAL A 200 -2.18 8.21 -17.26
CA VAL A 200 -1.35 8.96 -18.21
C VAL A 200 -1.47 8.38 -19.61
N ASP A 201 -1.37 9.24 -20.62
CA ASP A 201 -1.28 8.88 -22.03
C ASP A 201 0.16 9.08 -22.50
N GLY A 202 0.82 7.98 -22.86
CA GLY A 202 2.27 7.94 -23.13
C GLY A 202 3.14 7.87 -21.87
N ARG A 203 4.46 7.75 -22.06
CA ARG A 203 5.44 7.54 -20.97
C ARG A 203 6.21 8.80 -20.54
N PHE A 204 6.32 9.81 -21.40
CA PHE A 204 7.24 10.93 -21.18
C PHE A 204 6.62 12.31 -21.46
N PRO A 205 6.20 13.06 -20.44
CA PRO A 205 5.87 14.47 -20.58
C PRO A 205 7.07 15.31 -21.04
N LEU A 206 6.80 16.22 -21.97
CA LEU A 206 7.75 17.16 -22.53
C LEU A 206 7.39 18.58 -22.08
N LEU A 207 8.22 19.16 -21.22
CA LEU A 207 8.08 20.50 -20.64
C LEU A 207 8.93 21.56 -21.37
N GLY A 208 9.13 21.38 -22.69
CA GLY A 208 9.80 22.32 -23.58
C GLY A 208 8.80 23.07 -24.48
N ASP A 209 9.30 23.95 -25.36
CA ASP A 209 8.46 24.66 -26.34
C ASP A 209 8.04 23.75 -27.51
N ARG A 210 6.86 23.14 -27.40
CA ARG A 210 6.29 22.29 -28.45
C ARG A 210 5.86 23.08 -29.68
N SER A 211 5.64 24.38 -29.52
CA SER A 211 5.25 25.26 -30.62
C SER A 211 6.42 25.66 -31.52
N ARG A 212 7.67 25.42 -31.07
CA ARG A 212 8.91 25.84 -31.73
C ARG A 212 8.91 27.34 -32.08
N SER A 213 8.19 28.14 -31.30
CA SER A 213 8.04 29.59 -31.50
C SER A 213 9.04 30.39 -30.67
N GLY A 214 9.95 29.73 -29.94
CA GLY A 214 10.92 30.37 -29.07
C GLY A 214 10.32 30.86 -27.76
N ILE A 215 9.20 30.25 -27.31
CA ILE A 215 8.55 30.61 -26.06
C ILE A 215 9.38 30.07 -24.90
N GLU A 216 9.58 30.91 -23.88
CA GLU A 216 10.32 30.55 -22.68
C GLU A 216 9.77 29.27 -22.01
N THR A 217 10.68 28.36 -21.65
CA THR A 217 10.36 27.06 -21.08
C THR A 217 10.20 27.12 -19.57
N ILE A 218 9.59 26.08 -19.00
CA ILE A 218 9.49 25.89 -17.56
C ILE A 218 10.90 25.81 -16.96
N ASP A 219 11.11 26.46 -15.81
CA ASP A 219 12.35 26.29 -15.05
C ASP A 219 12.33 24.90 -14.38
N PRO A 220 13.28 24.01 -14.71
CA PRO A 220 13.29 22.63 -14.21
C PRO A 220 13.40 22.54 -12.69
N ARG A 221 13.82 23.63 -12.01
CA ARG A 221 13.88 23.70 -10.56
C ARG A 221 12.51 23.65 -9.88
N PHE A 222 11.43 24.13 -10.50
CA PHE A 222 10.11 23.98 -9.89
C PHE A 222 9.68 22.52 -9.83
N VAL A 223 9.77 21.83 -10.96
CA VAL A 223 9.43 20.40 -11.07
C VAL A 223 10.38 19.55 -10.22
N GLY A 224 11.68 19.85 -10.28
CA GLY A 224 12.69 19.14 -9.49
C GLY A 224 12.59 19.36 -7.98
N THR A 225 12.03 20.49 -7.54
CA THR A 225 11.71 20.76 -6.13
C THR A 225 10.53 19.91 -5.70
N HIS A 226 9.45 19.94 -6.48
CA HIS A 226 8.27 19.14 -6.22
C HIS A 226 8.59 17.65 -6.17
N ALA A 227 9.37 17.14 -7.12
CA ALA A 227 9.75 15.72 -7.18
C ALA A 227 10.43 15.23 -5.89
N ARG A 228 11.30 16.07 -5.30
CA ARG A 228 11.99 15.78 -4.02
C ARG A 228 11.06 15.88 -2.82
N LEU A 229 10.08 16.77 -2.87
CA LEU A 229 9.15 16.99 -1.76
C LEU A 229 7.95 16.04 -1.80
N CYS A 230 7.66 15.39 -2.94
CA CYS A 230 6.49 14.54 -3.17
C CYS A 230 6.14 13.61 -1.99
N ARG A 231 7.12 12.83 -1.52
CA ARG A 231 6.91 11.88 -0.41
C ARG A 231 6.55 12.61 0.89
N SER A 232 7.26 13.69 1.20
CA SER A 232 6.97 14.52 2.38
C SER A 232 5.58 15.17 2.27
N ILE A 233 5.16 15.62 1.08
CA ILE A 233 3.79 16.12 0.83
C ILE A 233 2.77 15.05 1.19
N ARG A 234 2.95 13.82 0.69
CA ARG A 234 2.05 12.69 0.99
C ARG A 234 1.96 12.42 2.48
N TYR A 235 3.08 12.32 3.17
CA TYR A 235 3.05 12.04 4.60
C TYR A 235 2.48 13.20 5.43
N VAL A 236 2.66 14.46 5.03
CA VAL A 236 1.98 15.58 5.68
C VAL A 236 0.46 15.55 5.46
N GLU A 237 0.00 15.22 4.25
CA GLU A 237 -1.44 15.00 3.98
C GLU A 237 -2.03 13.86 4.82
N ILE A 238 -1.24 12.82 5.09
CA ILE A 238 -1.60 11.73 5.98
C ILE A 238 -1.62 12.20 7.43
N ALA A 239 -0.57 12.87 7.90
CA ALA A 239 -0.47 13.39 9.26
C ALA A 239 -1.67 14.28 9.61
N LYS A 240 -2.15 15.12 8.69
CA LYS A 240 -3.37 15.94 8.89
C LYS A 240 -4.60 15.12 9.26
N LYS A 241 -4.67 13.88 8.80
CA LYS A 241 -5.82 12.98 9.00
C LYS A 241 -5.64 12.06 10.20
N VAL A 242 -4.42 11.59 10.46
CA VAL A 242 -4.17 10.49 11.41
C VAL A 242 -3.39 10.89 12.65
N ALA A 243 -2.68 12.01 12.61
CA ALA A 243 -1.82 12.49 13.70
C ALA A 243 -1.60 14.02 13.61
N PRO A 244 -2.67 14.85 13.69
CA PRO A 244 -2.58 16.30 13.52
C PRO A 244 -1.68 16.98 14.56
N GLU A 245 -1.46 16.36 15.72
CA GLU A 245 -0.54 16.80 16.77
C GLU A 245 0.92 16.90 16.29
N ILE A 246 1.33 16.10 15.30
CA ILE A 246 2.66 16.18 14.67
C ILE A 246 2.83 17.52 13.92
N LEU A 247 1.71 18.11 13.50
CA LEU A 247 1.66 19.34 12.69
C LEU A 247 1.43 20.60 13.55
N GLN A 248 1.48 20.49 14.87
CA GLN A 248 1.36 21.65 15.75
C GLN A 248 2.75 22.20 16.08
N GLN A 249 2.86 23.54 16.13
CA GLN A 249 4.05 24.16 16.70
C GLN A 249 4.18 23.75 18.18
N PRO A 250 5.39 23.55 18.70
CA PRO A 250 5.58 23.41 20.14
C PRO A 250 5.28 24.76 20.80
N SER A 251 4.05 24.95 21.28
CA SER A 251 3.72 26.08 22.15
C SER A 251 4.05 25.72 23.59
N GLU A 252 4.79 26.58 24.28
CA GLU A 252 4.77 26.66 25.74
C GLU A 252 3.32 26.64 26.23
N SER A 253 3.06 25.79 27.22
CA SER A 253 1.81 25.63 27.98
C SER A 253 0.61 26.45 27.49
N SER A 254 -0.30 25.81 26.77
CA SER A 254 -1.69 26.26 26.76
C SER A 254 -2.61 25.06 27.04
N ASN A 255 -3.18 25.07 28.25
CA ASN A 255 -4.39 24.34 28.55
C ASN A 255 -5.48 24.85 27.58
N SER A 256 -5.71 24.11 26.50
CA SER A 256 -6.89 24.30 25.68
C SER A 256 -7.61 22.97 25.56
N LEU A 257 -8.88 22.99 25.96
CA LEU A 257 -9.79 21.87 25.88
C LEU A 257 -9.99 21.46 24.41
N PRO A 258 -10.28 20.18 24.13
CA PRO A 258 -10.51 19.72 22.77
C PRO A 258 -11.72 20.45 22.15
N VAL A 259 -11.50 21.13 21.03
CA VAL A 259 -12.58 21.66 20.20
C VAL A 259 -13.20 20.49 19.43
N PRO A 260 -14.53 20.29 19.48
CA PRO A 260 -15.17 19.20 18.76
C PRO A 260 -15.06 19.40 17.24
N TYR A 261 -14.31 18.50 16.61
CA TYR A 261 -14.20 18.40 15.15
C TYR A 261 -15.55 17.98 14.57
N SER A 262 -16.13 18.81 13.71
CA SER A 262 -17.30 18.46 12.89
C SER A 262 -16.83 17.97 11.52
N PRO A 263 -16.92 16.67 11.20
CA PRO A 263 -16.65 16.21 9.85
C PRO A 263 -17.75 16.70 8.90
N ARG A 264 -17.35 17.36 7.80
CA ARG A 264 -18.24 17.56 6.64
C ARG A 264 -18.57 16.18 6.06
N PRO A 265 -19.86 15.86 5.83
CA PRO A 265 -20.23 14.61 5.18
C PRO A 265 -19.70 14.61 3.75
N THR A 266 -18.70 13.78 3.48
CA THR A 266 -18.45 13.32 2.12
C THR A 266 -19.66 12.50 1.68
N PRO A 267 -20.12 12.63 0.42
CA PRO A 267 -21.28 11.90 -0.03
C PRO A 267 -20.97 10.41 0.06
N GLN A 268 -21.57 9.75 1.05
CA GLN A 268 -21.71 8.31 1.07
C GLN A 268 -22.33 7.94 -0.28
N ARG A 269 -21.55 7.33 -1.17
CA ARG A 269 -22.14 6.38 -2.10
C ARG A 269 -22.74 5.30 -1.22
N LYS A 270 -24.01 5.46 -0.87
CA LYS A 270 -24.87 4.38 -0.40
C LYS A 270 -24.85 3.37 -1.54
N SER A 271 -23.89 2.44 -1.53
CA SER A 271 -24.13 1.17 -2.19
C SER A 271 -25.29 0.59 -1.41
N VAL A 272 -26.49 0.67 -1.98
CA VAL A 272 -27.59 -0.18 -1.56
C VAL A 272 -26.99 -1.57 -1.46
N ALA A 273 -27.01 -2.12 -0.25
CA ALA A 273 -26.54 -3.46 0.03
C ALA A 273 -27.47 -4.45 -0.70
N LEU A 274 -27.24 -4.62 -2.00
CA LEU A 274 -27.76 -5.74 -2.78
C LEU A 274 -27.26 -7.08 -2.21
N SER A 275 -26.34 -7.06 -1.22
CA SER A 275 -26.02 -8.21 -0.38
C SER A 275 -27.20 -8.71 0.48
N ARG A 276 -28.36 -8.02 0.51
CA ARG A 276 -29.61 -8.60 1.03
C ARG A 276 -30.42 -9.37 -0.02
N LEU A 277 -29.96 -9.40 -1.27
CA LEU A 277 -30.45 -10.29 -2.34
C LEU A 277 -29.48 -11.46 -2.55
N PHE A 278 -28.84 -11.96 -1.48
CA PHE A 278 -28.31 -13.31 -1.58
C PHE A 278 -29.48 -14.26 -1.80
N PRO A 279 -29.33 -15.24 -2.69
CA PRO A 279 -30.32 -16.28 -2.78
C PRO A 279 -30.47 -16.91 -1.41
N SER A 280 -31.72 -17.05 -0.94
CA SER A 280 -32.01 -17.87 0.23
C SER A 280 -31.26 -19.20 0.11
N HIS A 281 -30.87 -19.82 1.22
CA HIS A 281 -30.22 -21.14 1.18
C HIS A 281 -30.90 -22.11 0.20
N ALA A 282 -32.22 -22.01 0.06
CA ALA A 282 -33.03 -22.72 -0.93
C ALA A 282 -32.62 -22.47 -2.39
N PHE A 283 -32.40 -21.23 -2.82
CA PHE A 283 -31.96 -20.98 -4.20
C PHE A 283 -30.53 -21.47 -4.44
N LEU A 284 -29.61 -21.34 -3.47
CA LEU A 284 -28.28 -21.90 -3.63
C LEU A 284 -28.35 -23.43 -3.78
N SER A 285 -29.17 -24.10 -2.95
CA SER A 285 -29.38 -25.55 -3.07
C SER A 285 -29.94 -25.95 -4.44
N VAL A 286 -30.91 -25.21 -4.98
CA VAL A 286 -31.45 -25.45 -6.33
C VAL A 286 -30.39 -25.19 -7.39
N TRP A 287 -29.60 -24.11 -7.25
CA TRP A 287 -28.53 -23.77 -8.18
C TRP A 287 -27.45 -24.86 -8.23
N LEU A 288 -27.07 -25.43 -7.09
CA LEU A 288 -26.09 -26.51 -7.02
C LEU A 288 -26.58 -27.84 -7.63
N MET A 289 -27.89 -28.00 -7.89
CA MET A 289 -28.44 -29.13 -8.65
C MET A 289 -28.31 -28.93 -10.17
N VAL A 290 -28.00 -27.72 -10.64
CA VAL A 290 -27.81 -27.43 -12.07
C VAL A 290 -26.51 -28.12 -12.55
N PRO A 291 -26.51 -28.80 -13.71
CA PRO A 291 -25.30 -29.49 -14.18
C PRO A 291 -24.11 -28.56 -14.39
N ASP A 292 -22.91 -29.07 -14.09
CA ASP A 292 -21.64 -28.33 -14.09
C ASP A 292 -21.41 -27.51 -15.37
N LYS A 293 -21.70 -28.08 -16.54
CA LYS A 293 -21.53 -27.40 -17.83
C LYS A 293 -22.32 -26.09 -17.91
N PHE A 294 -23.54 -26.07 -17.37
CA PHE A 294 -24.37 -24.87 -17.35
C PHE A 294 -23.88 -23.86 -16.31
N ARG A 295 -23.48 -24.33 -15.11
CA ARG A 295 -22.92 -23.46 -14.07
C ARG A 295 -21.65 -22.76 -14.56
N ILE A 296 -20.74 -23.50 -15.20
CA ILE A 296 -19.52 -22.95 -15.82
C ILE A 296 -19.86 -21.89 -16.87
N ALA A 297 -20.82 -22.16 -17.77
CA ALA A 297 -21.22 -21.19 -18.80
C ALA A 297 -21.75 -19.87 -18.18
N VAL A 298 -22.49 -19.96 -17.08
CA VAL A 298 -22.95 -18.79 -16.32
C VAL A 298 -21.78 -18.06 -15.67
N TYR A 299 -20.84 -18.78 -15.03
CA TYR A 299 -19.66 -18.17 -14.41
C TYR A 299 -18.79 -17.43 -15.42
N GLU A 300 -18.55 -18.00 -16.60
CA GLU A 300 -17.84 -17.33 -17.69
C GLU A 300 -18.56 -16.08 -18.21
N THR A 301 -19.89 -16.14 -18.30
CA THR A 301 -20.71 -14.99 -18.70
C THR A 301 -20.63 -13.87 -17.67
N LEU A 302 -20.76 -14.21 -16.38
CA LEU A 302 -20.62 -13.26 -15.28
C LEU A 302 -19.20 -12.70 -15.22
N ARG A 303 -18.17 -13.51 -15.48
CA ARG A 303 -16.76 -13.08 -15.53
C ARG A 303 -16.57 -12.00 -16.59
N LYS A 304 -16.99 -12.25 -17.84
CA LYS A 304 -16.95 -11.26 -18.94
C LYS A 304 -17.74 -9.99 -18.63
N LEU A 305 -18.89 -10.12 -17.95
CA LEU A 305 -19.66 -8.96 -17.48
C LEU A 305 -18.90 -8.19 -16.38
N GLY A 306 -18.28 -8.90 -15.45
CA GLY A 306 -17.44 -8.34 -14.40
C GLY A 306 -16.26 -7.56 -14.96
N GLU A 307 -15.57 -8.08 -15.98
CA GLU A 307 -14.49 -7.39 -16.69
C GLU A 307 -14.98 -6.06 -17.29
N ARG A 308 -16.17 -6.04 -17.88
CA ARG A 308 -16.75 -4.81 -18.46
C ARG A 308 -17.16 -3.80 -17.40
N LEU A 309 -17.68 -4.25 -16.26
CA LEU A 309 -18.21 -3.39 -15.21
C LEU A 309 -17.13 -2.87 -14.25
N TYR A 310 -16.10 -3.67 -13.99
CA TYR A 310 -15.11 -3.41 -12.95
C TYR A 310 -13.66 -3.41 -13.47
N GLY A 311 -13.44 -3.69 -14.75
CA GLY A 311 -12.12 -3.86 -15.33
C GLY A 311 -11.52 -5.23 -15.04
N LYS A 312 -10.38 -5.51 -15.69
CA LYS A 312 -9.47 -6.60 -15.36
C LYS A 312 -8.36 -6.08 -14.44
N PRO A 313 -8.03 -6.77 -13.33
CA PRO A 313 -6.91 -6.36 -12.47
C PRO A 313 -5.56 -6.37 -13.21
N ASN A 314 -5.31 -7.41 -14.01
CA ASN A 314 -4.21 -7.55 -14.96
C ASN A 314 -4.46 -8.78 -15.87
N ASP A 315 -3.63 -8.97 -16.90
CA ASP A 315 -3.80 -10.06 -17.89
C ASP A 315 -3.56 -11.47 -17.33
N TYR A 316 -2.93 -11.59 -16.16
CA TYR A 316 -2.64 -12.86 -15.49
C TYR A 316 -3.55 -13.12 -14.28
N SER A 317 -4.56 -12.29 -14.06
CA SER A 317 -5.38 -12.36 -12.85
C SER A 317 -6.36 -13.52 -12.92
N THR A 318 -6.21 -14.48 -12.02
CA THR A 318 -7.10 -15.64 -11.84
C THR A 318 -8.32 -15.33 -10.97
N VAL A 319 -8.58 -14.05 -10.67
CA VAL A 319 -9.67 -13.62 -9.80
C VAL A 319 -10.42 -12.45 -10.42
N GLN A 320 -11.74 -12.57 -10.55
CA GLN A 320 -12.58 -11.53 -11.14
C GLN A 320 -13.71 -11.13 -10.18
N ARG A 321 -13.86 -9.82 -9.98
CA ARG A 321 -15.05 -9.27 -9.31
C ARG A 321 -16.26 -9.46 -10.20
N LEU A 322 -17.33 -10.00 -9.63
CA LEU A 322 -18.60 -10.23 -10.31
C LEU A 322 -19.69 -9.27 -9.78
N PRO A 323 -20.81 -9.10 -10.52
CA PRO A 323 -22.01 -8.47 -10.00
C PRO A 323 -22.54 -9.15 -8.73
N PHE A 324 -23.53 -8.54 -8.08
CA PHE A 324 -24.22 -9.10 -6.91
C PHE A 324 -23.34 -9.34 -5.66
N GLY A 325 -22.16 -8.72 -5.61
CA GLY A 325 -21.26 -8.88 -4.48
C GLY A 325 -20.60 -10.26 -4.46
N LEU A 326 -20.24 -10.78 -5.63
CA LEU A 326 -19.57 -12.06 -5.80
C LEU A 326 -18.13 -11.87 -6.31
N TYR A 327 -17.31 -12.89 -6.08
CA TYR A 327 -16.01 -13.07 -6.70
C TYR A 327 -15.92 -14.47 -7.29
N LEU A 328 -15.21 -14.57 -8.40
CA LEU A 328 -14.88 -15.84 -9.04
C LEU A 328 -13.37 -15.97 -9.10
N LYS A 329 -12.85 -17.03 -8.50
CA LYS A 329 -11.51 -17.53 -8.85
C LYS A 329 -11.65 -18.55 -9.98
N TYR A 330 -10.79 -18.48 -10.98
CA TYR A 330 -10.83 -19.28 -12.20
C TYR A 330 -9.40 -19.57 -12.67
N GLN A 331 -9.21 -20.59 -13.53
CA GLN A 331 -7.88 -21.03 -13.99
C GLN A 331 -6.94 -21.52 -12.88
N GLY A 332 -7.45 -21.80 -11.68
CA GLY A 332 -6.68 -22.40 -10.60
C GLY A 332 -6.69 -23.92 -10.64
N GLU A 333 -5.75 -24.50 -9.90
CA GLU A 333 -5.66 -25.94 -9.71
C GLU A 333 -6.85 -26.45 -8.88
N PRO A 334 -7.52 -27.55 -9.30
CA PRO A 334 -8.67 -28.09 -8.57
C PRO A 334 -8.43 -28.41 -7.10
N ALA A 335 -7.23 -28.89 -6.75
CA ALA A 335 -6.89 -29.23 -5.36
C ALA A 335 -6.89 -27.98 -4.46
N GLY A 336 -6.28 -26.88 -4.92
CA GLY A 336 -6.25 -25.61 -4.17
C GLY A 336 -7.65 -25.05 -3.93
N TYR A 337 -8.51 -25.01 -4.94
CA TYR A 337 -9.88 -24.49 -4.79
C TYR A 337 -10.79 -25.39 -3.95
N ARG A 338 -10.61 -26.71 -3.99
CA ARG A 338 -11.31 -27.63 -3.07
C ARG A 338 -10.88 -27.39 -1.63
N ASN A 339 -9.57 -27.23 -1.40
CA ASN A 339 -9.05 -26.94 -0.07
C ASN A 339 -9.56 -25.58 0.43
N GLU A 340 -9.51 -24.52 -0.39
CA GLU A 340 -10.04 -23.20 -0.03
C GLU A 340 -11.54 -23.26 0.32
N PHE A 341 -12.33 -23.96 -0.49
CA PHE A 341 -13.76 -24.12 -0.24
C PHE A 341 -14.02 -24.76 1.13
N ASN A 342 -13.32 -25.85 1.46
CA ASN A 342 -13.46 -26.55 2.74
C ASN A 342 -12.88 -25.75 3.93
N ALA A 343 -11.77 -25.04 3.72
CA ALA A 343 -11.18 -24.14 4.70
C ALA A 343 -12.18 -23.05 5.11
N LEU A 344 -12.78 -22.37 4.13
CA LEU A 344 -13.79 -21.35 4.38
C LEU A 344 -15.01 -21.92 5.12
N GLN A 345 -15.48 -23.12 4.76
CA GLN A 345 -16.56 -23.79 5.51
C GLN A 345 -16.18 -24.06 6.97
N THR A 346 -14.94 -24.51 7.21
CA THR A 346 -14.42 -24.81 8.54
C THR A 346 -14.32 -23.55 9.39
N VAL A 347 -13.81 -22.45 8.81
CA VAL A 347 -13.69 -21.15 9.48
C VAL A 347 -15.06 -20.60 9.87
N HIS A 348 -16.05 -20.63 8.96
CA HIS A 348 -17.43 -20.18 9.25
C HIS A 348 -18.12 -21.01 10.33
N ARG A 349 -17.77 -22.30 10.45
CA ARG A 349 -18.38 -23.20 11.45
C ARG A 349 -17.86 -22.97 12.85
N HIS A 350 -16.58 -22.63 12.99
CA HIS A 350 -15.88 -22.65 14.29
C HIS A 350 -15.46 -21.28 14.80
N THR A 351 -15.54 -20.23 13.98
CA THR A 351 -14.98 -18.91 14.33
C THR A 351 -15.94 -17.79 13.94
N SER A 352 -15.70 -16.61 14.51
CA SER A 352 -16.31 -15.35 14.08
C SER A 352 -15.44 -14.58 13.07
N ILE A 353 -14.40 -15.22 12.52
CA ILE A 353 -13.48 -14.56 11.59
C ILE A 353 -14.26 -14.17 10.34
N PRO A 354 -14.20 -12.88 9.93
CA PRO A 354 -14.83 -12.48 8.68
C PRO A 354 -14.06 -13.10 7.50
N ALA A 355 -14.66 -14.05 6.81
CA ALA A 355 -14.10 -14.73 5.63
C ALA A 355 -15.14 -14.85 4.51
N PRO A 356 -14.72 -14.97 3.23
CA PRO A 356 -15.66 -15.15 2.13
C PRO A 356 -16.55 -16.37 2.38
N LYS A 357 -17.84 -16.32 2.05
CA LYS A 357 -18.68 -17.51 2.08
C LYS A 357 -18.41 -18.32 0.81
N PRO A 358 -18.05 -19.61 0.93
CA PRO A 358 -17.87 -20.49 -0.21
C PRO A 358 -19.26 -20.87 -0.72
N LEU A 359 -19.56 -20.55 -2.00
CA LEU A 359 -20.87 -20.80 -2.59
C LEU A 359 -20.85 -22.02 -3.49
N ASP A 360 -19.81 -22.16 -4.31
CA ASP A 360 -19.69 -23.27 -5.25
C ASP A 360 -18.25 -23.53 -5.67
N VAL A 361 -17.94 -24.79 -5.97
CA VAL A 361 -16.69 -25.21 -6.63
C VAL A 361 -17.04 -26.18 -7.78
N VAL A 362 -16.58 -25.87 -8.99
CA VAL A 362 -16.85 -26.67 -10.19
C VAL A 362 -15.56 -26.95 -10.95
N ILE A 363 -15.39 -28.18 -11.42
CA ILE A 363 -14.19 -28.61 -12.14
C ILE A 363 -14.57 -28.92 -13.58
N LYS A 364 -13.95 -28.18 -14.50
CA LYS A 364 -14.02 -28.41 -15.92
C LYS A 364 -12.86 -29.32 -16.32
N LYS A 365 -13.17 -30.55 -16.70
CA LYS A 365 -12.19 -31.44 -17.33
C LYS A 365 -11.84 -30.88 -18.72
N LEU A 366 -10.55 -30.70 -18.99
CA LEU A 366 -10.05 -30.31 -20.30
C LEU A 366 -9.65 -31.59 -21.07
N ASP A 367 -9.63 -31.52 -22.40
CA ASP A 367 -9.17 -32.65 -23.22
C ASP A 367 -7.70 -32.98 -22.92
N THR A 368 -7.35 -34.26 -23.04
CA THR A 368 -6.10 -34.88 -22.55
C THR A 368 -4.79 -34.31 -23.10
N ASP A 369 -4.84 -33.48 -24.15
CA ASP A 369 -3.66 -32.87 -24.79
C ASP A 369 -3.26 -31.50 -24.20
N SER A 370 -3.96 -31.01 -23.18
CA SER A 370 -3.62 -29.74 -22.50
C SER A 370 -2.58 -29.94 -21.40
N LEU A 371 -1.59 -29.05 -21.31
CA LEU A 371 -0.58 -29.02 -20.23
C LEU A 371 -1.19 -28.90 -18.82
N PHE A 372 -2.44 -28.42 -18.72
CA PHE A 372 -3.23 -28.38 -17.49
C PHE A 372 -4.52 -29.21 -17.71
N PRO A 373 -4.66 -30.39 -17.10
CA PRO A 373 -5.70 -31.37 -17.44
C PRO A 373 -7.12 -30.99 -16.98
N SER A 374 -7.24 -29.93 -16.18
CA SER A 374 -8.51 -29.48 -15.64
C SER A 374 -8.42 -28.05 -15.14
N GLU A 375 -9.49 -27.30 -15.35
CA GLU A 375 -9.67 -25.93 -14.85
C GLU A 375 -10.73 -25.95 -13.75
N ALA A 376 -10.47 -25.29 -12.63
CA ALA A 376 -11.45 -25.15 -11.56
C ALA A 376 -12.00 -23.72 -11.46
N TYR A 377 -13.23 -23.63 -10.97
CA TYR A 377 -13.93 -22.39 -10.68
C TYR A 377 -14.36 -22.42 -9.22
N LEU A 378 -14.05 -21.36 -8.47
CA LEU A 378 -14.47 -21.18 -7.09
C LEU A 378 -15.28 -19.87 -6.97
N LEU A 379 -16.57 -20.02 -6.69
CA LEU A 379 -17.49 -18.91 -6.50
C LEU A 379 -17.63 -18.60 -5.01
N ILE A 380 -17.33 -17.35 -4.65
CA ILE A 380 -17.36 -16.87 -3.26
C ILE A 380 -18.05 -15.52 -3.13
N THR A 381 -18.46 -15.16 -1.93
CA THR A 381 -18.98 -13.81 -1.65
C THR A 381 -17.86 -12.78 -1.56
N ARG A 382 -18.12 -11.57 -2.04
CA ARG A 382 -17.24 -10.41 -1.84
C ARG A 382 -17.24 -9.96 -0.38
N ILE A 383 -16.04 -9.72 0.14
CA ILE A 383 -15.83 -8.90 1.33
C ILE A 383 -15.49 -7.46 0.90
N SER A 384 -16.01 -6.48 1.64
CA SER A 384 -15.66 -5.06 1.48
C SER A 384 -14.33 -4.72 2.15
N GLY A 385 -13.62 -3.75 1.62
CA GLY A 385 -12.34 -3.27 2.16
C GLY A 385 -11.23 -3.35 1.13
N MET A 386 -10.05 -2.95 1.56
CA MET A 386 -8.81 -2.97 0.78
C MET A 386 -7.76 -3.80 1.50
N PRO A 387 -6.83 -4.44 0.78
CA PRO A 387 -5.70 -5.10 1.42
C PRO A 387 -4.95 -4.17 2.37
N LEU A 388 -4.57 -4.68 3.54
CA LEU A 388 -3.79 -3.97 4.56
C LEU A 388 -2.48 -3.45 3.97
N SER A 389 -1.87 -4.19 3.03
CA SER A 389 -0.68 -3.80 2.28
C SER A 389 -0.82 -2.45 1.56
N ARG A 390 -2.03 -2.08 1.10
CA ARG A 390 -2.31 -0.78 0.46
C ARG A 390 -2.64 0.34 1.44
N CYS A 391 -2.91 0.00 2.70
CA CYS A 391 -3.42 0.96 3.67
C CYS A 391 -2.41 1.32 4.76
N GLN A 392 -1.24 0.66 4.83
CA GLN A 392 -0.29 0.81 5.93
C GLN A 392 0.06 2.27 6.26
N ASP A 393 0.22 3.11 5.23
CA ASP A 393 0.58 4.52 5.41
C ASP A 393 -0.55 5.36 6.02
N VAL A 394 -1.81 4.97 5.87
CA VAL A 394 -2.97 5.76 6.33
C VAL A 394 -3.58 5.25 7.63
N LEU A 395 -2.93 4.27 8.28
CA LEU A 395 -3.31 3.77 9.59
C LEU A 395 -2.63 4.57 10.69
N SER A 396 -3.42 5.18 11.59
CA SER A 396 -2.89 5.76 12.82
C SER A 396 -2.28 4.68 13.73
N ASP A 397 -1.52 5.10 14.74
CA ASP A 397 -1.02 4.16 15.76
C ASP A 397 -2.17 3.49 16.53
N GLY A 398 -3.28 4.21 16.73
CA GLY A 398 -4.51 3.66 17.31
C GLY A 398 -5.16 2.59 16.43
N ASP A 399 -5.24 2.84 15.12
CA ASP A 399 -5.76 1.86 14.15
C ASP A 399 -4.93 0.59 14.14
N CYS A 400 -3.59 0.71 14.13
CA CYS A 400 -2.70 -0.44 14.20
C CYS A 400 -2.94 -1.28 15.47
N LYS A 401 -3.09 -0.65 16.65
CA LYS A 401 -3.41 -1.35 17.90
C LYS A 401 -4.76 -2.06 17.83
N HIS A 402 -5.76 -1.43 17.22
CA HIS A 402 -7.07 -2.06 17.05
C HIS A 402 -6.98 -3.29 16.14
N ILE A 403 -6.29 -3.17 15.01
CA ILE A 403 -6.04 -4.29 14.08
C ILE A 403 -5.27 -5.42 14.77
N ILE A 404 -4.23 -5.10 15.55
CA ILE A 404 -3.47 -6.10 16.34
C ILE A 404 -4.42 -6.87 17.26
N THR A 405 -5.30 -6.15 17.97
CA THR A 405 -6.27 -6.76 18.88
C THR A 405 -7.23 -7.71 18.15
N GLN A 406 -7.75 -7.29 16.99
CA GLN A 406 -8.62 -8.13 16.16
C GLN A 406 -7.89 -9.38 15.64
N LEU A 407 -6.66 -9.23 15.16
CA LEU A 407 -5.87 -10.35 14.64
C LEU A 407 -5.48 -11.34 15.73
N LYS A 408 -5.19 -10.87 16.95
CA LYS A 408 -4.96 -11.73 18.13
C LYS A 408 -6.20 -12.57 18.46
N ASP A 409 -7.38 -11.95 18.48
CA ASP A 409 -8.65 -12.65 18.69
C ASP A 409 -8.88 -13.70 17.59
N TYR A 410 -8.72 -13.32 16.32
CA TYR A 410 -8.90 -14.23 15.20
C TYR A 410 -7.92 -15.41 15.22
N LEU A 411 -6.63 -15.19 15.49
CA LEU A 411 -5.66 -16.27 15.60
C LEU A 411 -5.94 -17.20 16.79
N THR A 412 -6.43 -16.65 17.91
CA THR A 412 -6.84 -17.45 19.07
C THR A 412 -7.99 -18.38 18.69
N GLN A 413 -9.01 -17.85 18.01
CA GLN A 413 -10.14 -18.66 17.51
C GLN A 413 -9.68 -19.69 16.48
N LEU A 414 -8.78 -19.31 15.58
CA LEU A 414 -8.27 -20.19 14.53
C LEU A 414 -7.52 -21.39 15.13
N ARG A 415 -6.64 -21.15 16.10
CA ARG A 415 -5.89 -22.20 16.81
C ARG A 415 -6.78 -23.08 17.70
N ALA A 416 -7.98 -22.61 18.06
CA ALA A 416 -8.96 -23.37 18.82
C ALA A 416 -9.82 -24.32 17.95
N ILE A 417 -9.71 -24.24 16.60
CA ILE A 417 -10.41 -25.17 15.71
C ILE A 417 -9.96 -26.60 16.03
N PRO A 418 -10.89 -27.53 16.35
CA PRO A 418 -10.52 -28.87 16.79
C PRO A 418 -9.73 -29.63 15.72
N LYS A 419 -8.65 -30.29 16.15
CA LYS A 419 -7.90 -31.28 15.36
C LYS A 419 -8.67 -32.54 15.00
N LYS A 420 -9.96 -32.64 15.34
CA LYS A 420 -10.84 -33.71 14.83
C LYS A 420 -11.43 -33.37 13.46
N THR A 421 -11.06 -32.21 12.91
CA THR A 421 -11.45 -31.77 11.56
C THR A 421 -10.47 -32.09 10.42
N PRO A 422 -9.31 -32.79 10.56
CA PRO A 422 -8.72 -33.49 9.44
C PRO A 422 -9.51 -34.77 9.20
N VAL A 423 -9.89 -35.02 7.95
CA VAL A 423 -10.57 -36.26 7.52
C VAL A 423 -9.71 -37.50 7.83
N ASN A 424 -8.40 -37.31 8.01
CA ASN A 424 -7.42 -38.34 8.28
C ASN A 424 -6.78 -38.15 9.67
N ALA A 425 -7.22 -38.95 10.66
CA ALA A 425 -6.78 -38.83 12.06
C ALA A 425 -5.31 -39.24 12.28
N ASP A 426 -4.73 -40.02 11.37
CA ASP A 426 -3.35 -40.49 11.45
C ASP A 426 -2.34 -39.45 10.93
N MET A 427 -2.83 -38.37 10.32
CA MET A 427 -2.01 -37.32 9.73
C MET A 427 -2.12 -36.02 10.53
N ALA A 428 -1.12 -35.72 11.36
CA ALA A 428 -1.11 -34.51 12.15
C ALA A 428 -1.01 -33.24 11.29
N ILE A 429 -0.18 -33.24 10.25
CA ILE A 429 0.06 -32.08 9.37
C ILE A 429 -0.49 -32.39 7.98
N CYS A 430 -1.50 -31.63 7.58
CA CYS A 430 -2.25 -31.86 6.35
C CYS A 430 -3.04 -30.60 5.95
N ASN A 431 -3.56 -30.57 4.73
CA ASN A 431 -4.53 -29.55 4.33
C ASN A 431 -5.88 -29.76 5.05
N THR A 432 -6.87 -28.90 4.80
CA THR A 432 -8.16 -28.99 5.50
C THR A 432 -8.98 -30.25 5.17
N LEU A 433 -8.62 -30.96 4.10
CA LEU A 433 -9.23 -32.22 3.68
C LEU A 433 -8.47 -33.45 4.20
N GLY A 434 -7.40 -33.29 4.99
CA GLY A 434 -6.55 -34.40 5.43
C GLY A 434 -5.57 -34.91 4.37
N GLU A 435 -5.37 -34.14 3.30
CA GLU A 435 -4.49 -34.48 2.18
C GLU A 435 -3.18 -33.66 2.21
N ALA A 436 -2.39 -33.74 1.14
CA ALA A 436 -1.13 -33.01 1.00
C ALA A 436 -1.32 -31.49 1.13
N CYS A 437 -0.41 -30.87 1.87
CA CYS A 437 -0.27 -29.42 1.98
C CYS A 437 0.34 -28.83 0.71
N ARG A 438 0.21 -27.52 0.55
CA ARG A 438 0.95 -26.73 -0.43
C ARG A 438 1.39 -25.42 0.21
N ASP A 439 2.61 -25.03 -0.09
CA ASP A 439 3.15 -23.73 0.28
C ASP A 439 4.06 -23.26 -0.86
N PRO A 440 3.80 -22.10 -1.50
CA PRO A 440 4.64 -21.60 -2.58
C PRO A 440 6.12 -21.45 -2.25
N ARG A 441 6.48 -21.41 -0.96
CA ARG A 441 7.87 -21.33 -0.49
C ARG A 441 8.62 -22.66 -0.58
N ILE A 442 7.90 -23.77 -0.74
CA ILE A 442 8.45 -25.11 -0.65
C ILE A 442 8.24 -25.79 -1.99
N ARG A 443 9.34 -26.26 -2.60
CA ARG A 443 9.32 -27.09 -3.82
C ARG A 443 8.42 -26.52 -4.92
N SER A 444 8.48 -25.20 -5.18
CA SER A 444 7.68 -24.54 -6.23
C SER A 444 6.16 -24.76 -6.12
N ALA A 445 5.63 -24.87 -4.88
CA ALA A 445 4.21 -25.16 -4.58
C ALA A 445 3.74 -26.59 -4.91
N ASP A 446 4.67 -27.53 -5.13
CA ASP A 446 4.34 -28.95 -5.26
C ASP A 446 3.64 -29.49 -3.99
N PRO A 447 2.72 -30.47 -4.13
CA PRO A 447 2.10 -31.10 -2.98
C PRO A 447 3.14 -31.73 -2.05
N MET A 448 2.98 -31.51 -0.74
CA MET A 448 3.85 -32.07 0.31
C MET A 448 3.02 -32.76 1.40
N GLY A 449 3.39 -33.99 1.74
CA GLY A 449 2.67 -34.78 2.74
C GLY A 449 1.41 -35.46 2.18
N PRO A 450 0.37 -35.71 3.00
CA PRO A 450 0.25 -35.34 4.41
C PRO A 450 1.29 -36.04 5.30
N PHE A 451 1.49 -35.55 6.53
CA PHE A 451 2.52 -36.06 7.44
C PHE A 451 1.92 -36.56 8.76
N PRO A 452 2.41 -37.70 9.28
CA PRO A 452 1.94 -38.24 10.56
C PRO A 452 2.31 -37.37 11.75
N ASP A 453 3.44 -36.66 11.69
CA ASP A 453 3.94 -35.80 12.76
C ASP A 453 4.85 -34.67 12.22
N GLU A 454 5.28 -33.80 13.14
CA GLU A 454 6.20 -32.70 12.83
C GLU A 454 7.59 -33.18 12.38
N ALA A 455 8.04 -34.34 12.88
CA ALA A 455 9.35 -34.86 12.51
C ALA A 455 9.39 -35.22 11.03
N ALA A 456 8.36 -35.90 10.52
CA ALA A 456 8.20 -36.22 9.11
C ALA A 456 8.06 -34.96 8.24
N PHE A 457 7.26 -33.97 8.68
CA PHE A 457 7.13 -32.69 7.99
C PHE A 457 8.47 -31.95 7.89
N SER A 458 9.26 -31.96 8.95
CA SER A 458 10.52 -31.22 8.99
C SER A 458 11.59 -31.80 8.07
N GLN A 459 11.50 -33.09 7.74
CA GLN A 459 12.44 -33.71 6.80
C GLN A 459 12.34 -33.19 5.37
N VAL A 460 11.21 -32.57 5.00
CA VAL A 460 11.06 -31.95 3.68
C VAL A 460 11.44 -30.46 3.68
N LEU A 461 11.88 -29.92 4.82
CA LEU A 461 12.32 -28.54 4.98
C LEU A 461 13.85 -28.47 5.05
N ARG A 462 14.42 -27.34 4.63
CA ARG A 462 15.85 -27.08 4.84
C ARG A 462 16.17 -26.98 6.34
N PHE A 463 17.39 -27.39 6.67
CA PHE A 463 17.88 -27.50 8.06
C PHE A 463 16.96 -28.41 8.89
N SER A 464 16.60 -29.57 8.35
CA SER A 464 15.65 -30.51 8.95
C SER A 464 16.03 -30.96 10.38
N ASP A 465 17.33 -30.99 10.68
CA ASP A 465 17.90 -31.37 11.98
C ASP A 465 18.01 -30.20 12.98
N ASP A 466 17.64 -28.97 12.61
CA ASP A 466 17.69 -27.83 13.53
C ASP A 466 16.68 -28.03 14.68
N PRO A 467 17.08 -27.85 15.96
CA PRO A 467 16.19 -28.02 17.10
C PRO A 467 14.91 -27.17 17.05
N ALA A 468 14.94 -26.01 16.37
CA ALA A 468 13.77 -25.15 16.19
C ALA A 468 12.76 -25.71 15.17
N ARG A 469 12.96 -26.90 14.62
CA ARG A 469 12.01 -27.61 13.74
C ARG A 469 11.21 -28.68 14.49
N ARG A 470 11.20 -28.70 15.83
CA ARG A 470 10.55 -29.76 16.62
C ARG A 470 9.88 -29.21 17.87
N GLY A 471 8.90 -29.96 18.38
CA GLY A 471 8.29 -29.73 19.69
C GLY A 471 7.10 -28.77 19.65
N HIS A 472 6.56 -28.48 18.47
CA HIS A 472 5.46 -27.53 18.32
C HIS A 472 4.10 -28.20 18.44
N ARG A 473 3.12 -27.43 18.90
CA ARG A 473 1.73 -27.84 18.72
C ARG A 473 1.36 -27.68 17.26
N ILE A 474 0.75 -28.72 16.70
CA ILE A 474 0.06 -28.58 15.42
C ILE A 474 -1.26 -27.84 15.65
N VAL A 475 -1.63 -26.88 14.80
CA VAL A 475 -2.85 -26.07 14.94
C VAL A 475 -3.42 -25.77 13.56
N PHE A 476 -4.70 -25.38 13.47
CA PHE A 476 -5.24 -24.87 12.21
C PHE A 476 -4.59 -23.51 11.90
N THR A 477 -4.02 -23.37 10.71
CA THR A 477 -3.35 -22.15 10.25
C THR A 477 -3.96 -21.69 8.93
N HIS A 478 -3.86 -20.38 8.68
CA HIS A 478 -4.19 -19.84 7.36
C HIS A 478 -3.14 -20.28 6.33
N ALA A 479 -1.89 -20.39 6.78
CA ALA A 479 -0.71 -20.63 5.97
C ALA A 479 -0.59 -19.66 4.79
N ASP A 480 -1.17 -18.45 4.88
CA ASP A 480 -0.96 -17.29 3.99
C ASP A 480 -1.38 -15.94 4.58
N LEU A 481 -1.18 -15.75 5.88
CA LEU A 481 -1.66 -14.56 6.59
C LEU A 481 -0.75 -13.33 6.40
N ASN A 482 -0.53 -12.95 5.14
CA ASN A 482 0.26 -11.78 4.75
C ASN A 482 -0.66 -10.54 4.55
N PRO A 483 -0.12 -9.30 4.47
CA PRO A 483 -0.96 -8.09 4.46
C PRO A 483 -1.77 -7.90 3.18
N ARG A 484 -1.53 -8.69 2.12
CA ARG A 484 -2.37 -8.70 0.92
C ARG A 484 -3.70 -9.42 1.17
N ASN A 485 -3.71 -10.34 2.13
CA ASN A 485 -4.83 -11.23 2.43
C ASN A 485 -5.67 -10.77 3.63
N ILE A 486 -5.25 -9.70 4.31
CA ILE A 486 -6.01 -9.04 5.37
C ILE A 486 -6.70 -7.82 4.78
N LEU A 487 -8.02 -7.81 4.73
CA LEU A 487 -8.82 -6.68 4.27
C LEU A 487 -9.17 -5.76 5.43
N VAL A 488 -9.00 -4.46 5.22
CA VAL A 488 -9.36 -3.40 6.16
C VAL A 488 -10.25 -2.36 5.50
N ASP A 489 -11.11 -1.73 6.30
CA ASP A 489 -11.93 -0.60 5.85
C ASP A 489 -12.17 0.37 7.00
N ARG A 490 -12.62 1.58 6.66
CA ARG A 490 -13.03 2.58 7.64
C ARG A 490 -14.30 2.12 8.35
N ALA A 491 -14.32 2.32 9.66
CA ALA A 491 -15.46 2.04 10.50
C ALA A 491 -15.72 3.19 11.47
N VAL A 492 -16.98 3.31 11.88
CA VAL A 492 -17.41 4.15 12.99
C VAL A 492 -17.53 3.23 14.21
N TYR A 493 -16.80 3.54 15.27
CA TYR A 493 -16.83 2.81 16.52
C TYR A 493 -18.03 3.23 17.39
N PRO A 494 -18.42 2.42 18.40
CA PRO A 494 -19.56 2.74 19.26
C PRO A 494 -19.47 4.07 20.00
N ASP A 495 -18.25 4.57 20.25
CA ASP A 495 -17.97 5.87 20.85
C ASP A 495 -18.12 7.05 19.86
N GLY A 496 -18.52 6.79 18.62
CA GLY A 496 -18.66 7.77 17.55
C GLY A 496 -17.35 8.14 16.85
N SER A 497 -16.21 7.63 17.32
CA SER A 497 -14.93 7.84 16.65
C SER A 497 -14.86 7.05 15.34
N THR A 498 -14.02 7.51 14.40
CA THR A 498 -13.77 6.80 13.14
C THR A 498 -12.36 6.26 13.12
N GLY A 499 -12.18 5.02 12.67
CA GLY A 499 -10.87 4.44 12.44
C GLY A 499 -10.93 3.31 11.43
N TRP A 500 -9.98 2.40 11.50
CA TRP A 500 -9.86 1.24 10.62
C TRP A 500 -10.01 -0.07 11.37
N ARG A 501 -10.73 -1.00 10.76
CA ARG A 501 -10.90 -2.36 11.28
C ARG A 501 -10.62 -3.40 10.21
N VAL A 502 -10.29 -4.61 10.66
CA VAL A 502 -10.32 -5.79 9.79
C VAL A 502 -11.78 -6.06 9.39
N THR A 503 -11.99 -6.19 8.08
CA THR A 503 -13.27 -6.51 7.46
C THR A 503 -13.29 -7.91 6.84
N GLY A 504 -12.12 -8.50 6.60
CA GLY A 504 -12.02 -9.89 6.18
C GLY A 504 -10.61 -10.43 6.11
N ILE A 505 -10.51 -11.76 6.15
CA ILE A 505 -9.32 -12.53 5.79
C ILE A 505 -9.68 -13.40 4.57
N VAL A 506 -8.87 -13.34 3.52
CA VAL A 506 -9.11 -13.98 2.22
C VAL A 506 -7.94 -14.88 1.83
N ASP A 507 -8.12 -15.67 0.78
CA ASP A 507 -7.07 -16.52 0.19
C ASP A 507 -6.67 -17.74 1.04
N TRP A 508 -7.69 -18.56 1.38
CA TRP A 508 -7.55 -19.70 2.30
C TRP A 508 -7.09 -21.00 1.62
N GLU A 509 -6.56 -20.93 0.41
CA GLU A 509 -6.22 -22.12 -0.39
C GLU A 509 -5.07 -22.96 0.19
N ASN A 510 -4.20 -22.36 0.99
CA ASN A 510 -3.08 -23.04 1.66
C ASN A 510 -3.40 -23.49 3.08
N ALA A 511 -4.60 -23.15 3.59
CA ALA A 511 -4.98 -23.42 4.97
C ALA A 511 -4.97 -24.93 5.28
N GLY A 512 -4.70 -25.24 6.55
CA GLY A 512 -4.52 -26.61 7.00
C GLY A 512 -4.03 -26.68 8.44
N TYR A 513 -3.53 -27.85 8.82
CA TYR A 513 -2.93 -28.10 10.12
C TYR A 513 -1.42 -28.09 10.00
N TYR A 514 -0.76 -27.15 10.67
CA TYR A 514 0.68 -26.94 10.61
C TYR A 514 1.25 -26.64 12.01
N PRO A 515 2.58 -26.71 12.22
CA PRO A 515 3.22 -26.24 13.44
C PRO A 515 2.80 -24.79 13.78
N GLU A 516 2.61 -24.49 15.06
CA GLU A 516 2.02 -23.20 15.49
C GLU A 516 2.82 -21.94 15.09
N TYR A 517 4.11 -22.07 14.77
CA TYR A 517 4.92 -20.97 14.25
C TYR A 517 4.62 -20.62 12.77
N TRP A 518 3.91 -21.47 12.03
CA TRP A 518 3.85 -21.40 10.56
C TRP A 518 3.26 -20.08 10.04
N ASP A 519 2.14 -19.61 10.62
CA ASP A 519 1.55 -18.32 10.22
C ASP A 519 2.48 -17.13 10.55
N TYR A 520 3.26 -17.22 11.63
CA TYR A 520 4.19 -16.15 12.03
C TYR A 520 5.34 -16.01 11.04
N THR A 521 6.03 -17.13 10.73
CA THR A 521 7.16 -17.09 9.80
C THR A 521 6.69 -16.76 8.40
N LYS A 522 5.52 -17.25 7.98
CA LYS A 522 4.98 -16.93 6.67
C LYS A 522 4.54 -15.48 6.52
N ALA A 523 3.94 -14.88 7.54
CA ALA A 523 3.60 -13.45 7.54
C ALA A 523 4.84 -12.55 7.39
N LEU A 524 6.03 -13.07 7.70
CA LEU A 524 7.33 -12.39 7.63
C LEU A 524 8.20 -12.81 6.43
N PHE A 525 7.80 -13.80 5.63
CA PHE A 525 8.58 -14.32 4.48
C PHE A 525 9.00 -13.22 3.49
N GLU A 526 8.06 -12.36 3.12
CA GLU A 526 8.32 -11.19 2.27
C GLU A 526 8.63 -9.93 3.09
N GLY A 527 9.19 -10.09 4.31
CA GLY A 527 9.44 -8.99 5.25
C GLY A 527 10.24 -7.83 4.66
N PHE A 528 11.14 -8.11 3.71
CA PHE A 528 11.89 -7.10 2.95
C PHE A 528 11.02 -6.19 2.07
N ARG A 529 9.82 -6.62 1.70
CA ARG A 529 8.83 -5.82 0.95
C ARG A 529 7.97 -4.95 1.85
N TRP A 530 7.99 -5.18 3.15
CA TRP A 530 7.11 -4.54 4.11
C TRP A 530 7.85 -3.56 5.00
N THR A 531 7.10 -2.57 5.51
CA THR A 531 7.65 -1.58 6.42
C THR A 531 8.03 -2.22 7.76
N ARG A 532 9.02 -1.67 8.46
CA ARG A 532 9.36 -2.04 9.84
C ARG A 532 8.13 -1.99 10.76
N ARG A 533 7.24 -1.02 10.52
CA ARG A 533 5.94 -0.88 11.21
C ARG A 533 5.07 -2.13 11.04
N TYR A 534 4.95 -2.67 9.82
CA TYR A 534 4.23 -3.91 9.59
C TYR A 534 4.91 -5.12 10.25
N VAL A 535 6.24 -5.22 10.14
CA VAL A 535 6.99 -6.31 10.80
C VAL A 535 6.75 -6.30 12.31
N ASN A 536 6.76 -5.11 12.94
CA ASN A 536 6.46 -4.96 14.36
C ASN A 536 5.00 -5.32 14.67
N LEU A 537 4.04 -4.91 13.83
CA LEU A 537 2.64 -5.32 13.95
C LEU A 537 2.50 -6.83 13.99
N VAL A 538 3.13 -7.56 13.06
CA VAL A 538 3.11 -9.03 13.06
C VAL A 538 3.72 -9.60 14.34
N LYS A 539 4.90 -9.10 14.76
CA LYS A 539 5.52 -9.54 16.01
C LYS A 539 4.62 -9.33 17.22
N GLU A 540 3.95 -8.18 17.31
CA GLU A 540 3.01 -7.87 18.39
C GLU A 540 1.77 -8.78 18.36
N VAL A 541 1.26 -9.13 17.18
CA VAL A 541 0.14 -10.07 17.02
C VAL A 541 0.50 -11.45 17.58
N PHE A 542 1.71 -11.95 17.32
CA PHE A 542 2.13 -13.29 17.75
C PHE A 542 2.79 -13.35 19.13
N ALA A 543 3.13 -12.21 19.76
CA ALA A 543 3.86 -12.17 21.03
C ALA A 543 3.17 -12.94 22.18
N GLU A 544 1.84 -12.97 22.22
CA GLU A 544 1.07 -13.72 23.24
C GLU A 544 0.90 -15.20 22.89
N LEU A 545 1.18 -15.57 21.65
CA LEU A 545 0.99 -16.92 21.11
C LEU A 545 2.23 -17.81 21.28
N GLY A 546 3.41 -17.20 21.42
CA GLY A 546 4.70 -17.86 21.65
C GLY A 546 5.89 -17.01 21.18
N ASP A 547 7.08 -17.36 21.63
CA ASP A 547 8.33 -16.84 21.06
C ASP A 547 8.77 -17.75 19.92
N TYR A 548 8.67 -17.25 18.69
CA TYR A 548 9.01 -17.97 17.46
C TYR A 548 10.29 -17.43 16.80
N SER A 549 11.16 -16.77 17.58
CA SER A 549 12.36 -16.11 17.05
C SER A 549 13.37 -17.09 16.45
N LYS A 550 13.49 -18.30 17.01
CA LYS A 550 14.39 -19.34 16.50
C LYS A 550 13.87 -19.96 15.20
N GLU A 551 12.57 -20.19 15.12
CA GLU A 551 11.88 -20.71 13.94
C GLU A 551 12.00 -19.72 12.79
N LEU A 552 11.86 -18.43 13.09
CA LEU A 552 12.08 -17.36 12.11
C LEU A 552 13.54 -17.26 11.66
N ASP A 553 14.52 -17.47 12.55
CA ASP A 553 15.94 -17.52 12.17
C ASP A 553 16.23 -18.65 11.17
N VAL A 554 15.76 -19.87 11.48
CA VAL A 554 15.91 -21.04 10.59
C VAL A 554 15.24 -20.79 9.24
N GLU A 555 14.02 -20.25 9.26
CA GLU A 555 13.29 -19.91 8.04
C GLU A 555 14.03 -18.82 7.25
N THR A 556 14.55 -17.78 7.89
CA THR A 556 15.31 -16.71 7.22
C THR A 556 16.57 -17.26 6.54
N ARG A 557 17.36 -18.09 7.25
CA ARG A 557 18.51 -18.80 6.67
C ARG A 557 18.09 -19.67 5.48
N SER A 558 16.92 -20.30 5.58
CA SER A 558 16.36 -21.11 4.50
C SER A 558 16.01 -20.27 3.28
N TRP A 559 15.45 -19.07 3.45
CA TRP A 559 15.09 -18.20 2.34
C TRP A 559 16.32 -17.59 1.66
N GLU A 560 17.34 -17.21 2.44
CA GLU A 560 18.60 -16.66 1.94
C GLU A 560 19.41 -17.67 1.11
N SER A 561 19.18 -18.97 1.32
CA SER A 561 19.83 -20.04 0.58
C SER A 561 19.20 -20.28 -0.82
N GLY A 562 18.23 -19.46 -1.26
CA GLY A 562 17.61 -19.48 -2.61
C GLY A 562 16.44 -20.46 -2.79
N ASP A 563 15.85 -20.54 -3.98
CA ASP A 563 14.74 -21.46 -4.27
C ASP A 563 15.27 -22.88 -4.57
N GLY A 564 15.09 -23.81 -3.62
CA GLY A 564 15.32 -25.25 -3.86
C GLY A 564 15.62 -26.03 -2.59
N VAL A 565 14.79 -27.01 -2.20
CA VAL A 565 15.21 -27.97 -1.14
C VAL A 565 16.55 -28.61 -1.54
#